data_AF-A0A2A5M9F7-F1
#
_entry.id   AF-A0A2A5M9F7-F1
#
_cell.length_a   1.000
_cell.length_b   1.000
_cell.length_c   1.000
_cell.angle_alpha   90.00
_cell.angle_beta   90.00
_cell.angle_gamma   90.00
#
_symmetry.space_group_name_H-M   'P 1'
#
loop_
_entity.id
_entity.type
_entity.pdbx_description
1 polymer ?
#
loop_
_entity_poly.entity_id
_entity_poly.type
_entity_poly.pdbx_seq_one_letter_code
_entity_poly.pdbx_strand_id
1 'polypeptide(L)'
;WLIDGGKALLDLAKEIIVSSGANVDILAISKEKIDAKAHRAKGGARDKIHSLKGEFSLSINDKKLQFLQKLRDEAHRFAISFHQNTKKKQDLNSSKLVNLGL
;
A
#
# COMPACT_ATOMS: atom_id res chain seq x y z
N TRP A 1 8.00 -0.82 10.63
CA TRP A 1 7.62 -1.14 9.25
C TRP A 1 6.11 -0.95 9.08
N LEU A 2 5.67 -0.15 8.11
CA LEU A 2 4.25 0.02 7.76
C LEU A 2 3.93 -0.73 6.47
N ILE A 3 2.82 -1.46 6.47
CA ILE A 3 2.38 -2.29 5.33
C ILE A 3 1.08 -1.73 4.75
N ASP A 4 1.02 -1.53 3.44
CA ASP A 4 -0.22 -1.22 2.71
C ASP A 4 -1.07 -2.48 2.59
N GLY A 5 -1.94 -2.71 3.57
CA GLY A 5 -2.60 -4.00 3.77
C GLY A 5 -3.49 -4.08 5.00
N GLY A 6 -4.38 -5.07 5.01
CA GLY A 6 -5.22 -5.40 6.16
C GLY A 6 -4.57 -6.43 7.10
N LYS A 7 -5.37 -6.97 8.02
CA LYS A 7 -4.95 -7.96 9.03
C LYS A 7 -4.17 -9.16 8.46
N ALA A 8 -4.62 -9.74 7.36
CA ALA A 8 -3.94 -10.89 6.75
C ALA A 8 -2.46 -10.60 6.40
N LEU A 9 -2.16 -9.38 5.90
CA LEU A 9 -0.78 -9.00 5.58
C LEU A 9 0.03 -8.65 6.82
N LEU A 10 -0.60 -8.14 7.89
CA LEU A 10 0.05 -7.97 9.18
C LEU A 10 0.48 -9.32 9.76
N ASP A 11 -0.39 -10.32 9.73
CA ASP A 11 -0.10 -11.65 10.27
C ASP A 11 1.03 -12.33 9.50
N LEU A 12 1.00 -12.25 8.15
CA LEU A 12 2.11 -12.73 7.32
C LEU A 12 3.43 -12.02 7.65
N ALA A 13 3.42 -10.70 7.81
CA ALA A 13 4.63 -9.95 8.14
C ALA A 13 5.17 -10.31 9.53
N LYS A 14 4.29 -10.61 10.49
CA LYS A 14 4.68 -11.12 11.80
C LYS A 14 5.46 -12.44 11.66
N GLU A 15 4.95 -13.38 10.88
CA GLU A 15 5.61 -14.67 10.63
C GLU A 15 7.00 -14.49 9.99
N ILE A 16 7.12 -13.56 9.03
CA ILE A 16 8.39 -13.23 8.37
C ILE A 16 9.39 -12.63 9.37
N ILE A 17 8.97 -11.71 10.23
CA ILE A 17 9.85 -11.09 11.22
C ILE A 17 10.35 -12.13 12.22
N VAL A 18 9.44 -12.97 12.74
CA VAL A 18 9.79 -14.03 13.69
C VAL A 18 10.78 -15.02 13.06
N SER A 19 10.53 -15.44 11.82
CA SER A 19 11.41 -16.40 11.12
C SER A 19 12.75 -15.81 10.70
N SER A 20 12.82 -14.52 10.41
CA SER A 20 14.08 -13.84 10.04
C SER A 20 14.93 -13.43 11.23
N GLY A 21 14.40 -13.46 12.46
CA GLY A 21 15.07 -12.95 13.65
C GLY A 21 15.17 -11.42 13.69
N ALA A 22 14.42 -10.71 12.84
CA ALA A 22 14.39 -9.26 12.84
C ALA A 22 13.69 -8.71 14.08
N ASN A 23 14.13 -7.55 14.57
CA ASN A 23 13.52 -6.87 15.71
C ASN A 23 12.97 -5.50 15.27
N VAL A 24 11.79 -5.50 14.64
CA VAL A 24 11.15 -4.28 14.14
C VAL A 24 9.65 -4.30 14.39
N ASP A 25 9.11 -3.16 14.84
CA ASP A 25 7.67 -3.01 15.01
C ASP A 25 6.93 -3.04 13.67
N ILE A 26 5.76 -3.67 13.65
CA ILE A 26 4.89 -3.77 12.47
C ILE A 26 3.53 -3.15 12.71
N LEU A 27 3.10 -2.38 11.71
CA LEU A 27 1.74 -1.89 11.55
C LEU A 27 1.30 -2.16 10.11
N ALA A 28 0.00 -2.38 9.92
CA ALA A 28 -0.60 -2.37 8.59
C ALA A 28 -1.72 -1.33 8.52
N ILE A 29 -1.94 -0.76 7.35
CA ILE A 29 -3.01 0.21 7.11
C ILE A 29 -3.80 -0.19 5.87
N SER A 30 -5.12 -0.27 6.03
CA SER A 30 -6.04 -0.63 4.95
C SER A 30 -7.04 0.49 4.70
N LYS A 31 -7.40 0.70 3.43
CA LYS A 31 -8.44 1.66 3.04
C LYS A 31 -9.75 1.40 3.77
N GLU A 32 -10.42 2.48 4.18
CA GLU A 32 -11.81 2.42 4.62
C GLU A 32 -12.67 1.76 3.52
N LYS A 33 -13.45 0.76 3.93
CA LYS A 33 -14.48 0.14 3.09
C LYS A 33 -15.84 0.53 3.67
N ILE A 34 -16.67 1.19 2.87
CA ILE A 34 -18.12 1.31 3.15
C ILE A 34 -18.80 0.48 2.06
N ASP A 35 -19.69 -0.42 2.46
CA ASP A 35 -20.39 -1.36 1.56
C ASP A 35 -19.46 -2.11 0.60
N ALA A 36 -18.35 -2.63 1.15
CA ALA A 36 -17.28 -3.35 0.45
C ALA A 36 -16.49 -2.54 -0.61
N LYS A 37 -16.82 -1.26 -0.84
CA LYS A 37 -16.10 -0.38 -1.77
C LYS A 37 -15.12 0.52 -1.01
N ALA A 38 -13.92 0.68 -1.57
CA ALA A 38 -12.92 1.58 -1.00
C ALA A 38 -13.36 3.04 -1.18
N HIS A 39 -13.52 3.78 -0.07
CA HIS A 39 -13.84 5.20 -0.12
C HIS A 39 -12.59 6.03 -0.42
N ARG A 40 -12.66 6.83 -1.49
CA ARG A 40 -11.58 7.72 -1.91
C ARG A 40 -11.94 9.16 -1.56
N ALA A 41 -11.99 9.47 -0.27
CA ALA A 41 -12.02 10.85 0.19
C ALA A 41 -10.57 11.33 0.33
N LYS A 42 -10.12 12.27 -0.53
CA LYS A 42 -8.77 12.86 -0.49
C LYS A 42 -8.52 13.49 0.89
N GLY A 43 -7.91 12.73 1.81
CA GLY A 43 -7.66 13.14 3.20
C GLY A 43 -8.84 12.99 4.16
N GLY A 44 -9.96 12.41 3.72
CA GLY A 44 -11.18 12.24 4.51
C GLY A 44 -11.51 10.80 4.91
N ALA A 45 -10.69 9.83 4.51
CA ALA A 45 -10.96 8.42 4.73
C ALA A 45 -10.62 8.00 6.17
N ARG A 46 -11.50 7.22 6.80
CA ARG A 46 -11.26 6.59 8.12
C ARG A 46 -10.54 5.26 7.94
N ASP A 47 -9.33 5.33 7.43
CA ASP A 47 -8.52 4.12 7.21
C ASP A 47 -8.26 3.39 8.53
N LYS A 48 -8.30 2.06 8.46
CA LYS A 48 -8.08 1.20 9.61
C LYS A 48 -6.61 0.87 9.76
N ILE A 49 -6.11 1.03 10.98
CA ILE A 49 -4.75 0.68 11.35
C ILE A 49 -4.81 -0.66 12.09
N HIS A 50 -4.01 -1.62 11.64
CA HIS A 50 -3.90 -2.95 12.21
C HIS A 50 -2.57 -3.07 12.94
N SER A 51 -2.61 -3.55 14.18
CA SER A 51 -1.43 -3.84 14.98
C SER A 51 -1.57 -5.21 15.66
N LEU A 52 -0.45 -5.71 16.19
CA LEU A 52 -0.45 -6.93 17.00
C LEU A 52 -1.27 -6.78 18.29
N LYS A 53 -1.53 -5.54 18.73
CA LYS A 53 -2.33 -5.21 19.92
C LYS A 53 -3.81 -5.01 19.60
N GLY A 54 -4.21 -5.09 18.32
CA GLY A 54 -5.58 -4.84 17.87
C GLY A 54 -5.67 -3.81 16.76
N GLU A 55 -6.91 -3.48 16.38
CA GLU A 55 -7.21 -2.46 15.38
C GLU A 55 -7.40 -1.08 16.03
N PHE A 56 -6.92 -0.04 15.37
CA PHE A 56 -7.14 1.36 15.76
C PHE A 56 -7.91 2.09 14.67
N SER A 57 -8.95 2.80 15.12
CA SER A 57 -9.71 3.74 14.31
C SER A 57 -9.41 5.14 14.83
N LEU A 58 -8.75 5.96 14.02
CA LEU A 58 -8.43 7.34 14.36
C LEU A 58 -9.39 8.31 13.68
N SER A 59 -9.51 9.51 14.26
CA SER A 59 -10.25 10.59 13.61
C SER A 59 -9.53 11.03 12.32
N ILE A 60 -10.31 11.47 11.33
CA ILE A 60 -9.82 12.00 10.05
C ILE A 60 -8.83 13.17 10.24
N ASN A 61 -9.04 13.95 11.30
CA ASN A 61 -8.18 15.10 11.62
C ASN A 61 -6.94 14.71 12.45
N ASP A 62 -6.77 13.43 12.80
CA ASP A 62 -5.61 12.97 13.56
C ASP A 62 -4.36 12.95 12.65
N LYS A 63 -3.34 13.73 13.02
CA LYS A 63 -2.07 13.81 12.30
C LYS A 63 -1.39 12.45 12.14
N LYS A 64 -1.57 11.53 13.09
CA LYS A 64 -1.02 10.16 13.01
C LYS A 64 -1.66 9.38 11.87
N LEU A 65 -2.98 9.47 11.73
CA LEU A 65 -3.70 8.84 10.62
C LEU A 65 -3.23 9.41 9.28
N GLN A 66 -3.21 10.74 9.16
CA GLN A 66 -2.79 11.43 7.94
C GLN A 66 -1.35 11.08 7.53
N PHE A 67 -0.45 10.92 8.51
CA PHE A 67 0.93 10.49 8.26
C PHE A 67 0.98 9.06 7.70
N LEU A 68 0.28 8.11 8.33
CA LEU A 68 0.24 6.72 7.86
C LEU A 68 -0.42 6.60 6.47
N GLN A 69 -1.45 7.41 6.21
CA GLN A 69 -2.09 7.51 4.90
C GLN A 69 -1.12 7.99 3.81
N LYS A 70 -0.31 9.03 4.10
CA LYS A 70 0.72 9.52 3.16
C LYS A 70 1.75 8.44 2.84
N LEU A 71 2.23 7.70 3.85
CA LEU A 71 3.17 6.60 3.64
C LEU A 71 2.58 5.49 2.76
N ARG A 72 1.33 5.10 3.02
CA ARG A 72 0.60 4.13 2.20
C ARG A 72 0.46 4.63 0.76
N ASP A 73 0.00 5.86 0.58
CA ASP A 73 -0.25 6.44 -0.73
C ASP A 73 1.05 6.54 -1.54
N GLU A 74 2.17 6.82 -0.90
CA GLU A 74 3.49 6.84 -1.53
C GLU A 74 3.97 5.44 -1.94
N ALA A 75 3.79 4.43 -1.09
CA ALA A 75 4.08 3.03 -1.44
C ALA A 75 3.23 2.57 -2.63
N HIS A 76 1.94 2.91 -2.63
CA HIS A 76 1.02 2.62 -3.72
C HIS A 76 1.39 3.36 -5.02
N ARG A 77 1.74 4.65 -4.93
CA ARG A 77 2.22 5.47 -6.04
C ARG A 77 3.46 4.84 -6.67
N PHE A 78 4.43 4.44 -5.85
CA PHE A 78 5.66 3.79 -6.31
C PHE A 78 5.36 2.49 -7.07
N ALA A 79 4.51 1.62 -6.51
CA ALA A 79 4.10 0.37 -7.15
C ALA A 79 3.41 0.60 -8.51
N ILE A 80 2.49 1.57 -8.59
CA ILE A 80 1.83 1.94 -9.85
C ILE A 80 2.86 2.46 -10.87
N SER A 81 3.73 3.39 -10.45
CA SER A 81 4.75 3.96 -11.34
C SER A 81 5.68 2.90 -11.90
N PHE A 82 6.09 1.92 -11.08
CA PHE A 82 6.90 0.80 -11.53
C PHE A 82 6.20 0.01 -12.65
N HIS A 83 4.94 -0.41 -12.45
CA HIS A 83 4.20 -1.16 -13.45
C HIS A 83 3.97 -0.37 -14.74
N GLN A 84 3.64 0.92 -14.63
CA GLN A 84 3.46 1.79 -15.79
C GLN A 84 4.75 1.91 -16.61
N ASN A 85 5.90 2.09 -15.96
CA ASN A 85 7.18 2.21 -16.64
C ASN A 85 7.61 0.89 -17.29
N THR A 86 7.40 -0.24 -16.61
CA THR A 86 7.66 -1.56 -17.16
C THR A 86 6.80 -1.82 -18.40
N LYS A 87 5.50 -1.52 -18.33
CA LYS A 87 4.59 -1.65 -19.47
C LYS A 87 5.00 -0.75 -20.63
N LYS A 88 5.31 0.52 -20.39
CA LYS A 88 5.81 1.44 -21.43
C LYS A 88 7.05 0.90 -22.14
N LYS A 89 8.02 0.34 -21.40
CA LYS A 89 9.21 -0.29 -21.99
C LYS A 89 8.86 -1.50 -22.85
N GLN A 90 7.95 -2.35 -22.39
CA GLN A 90 7.48 -3.52 -23.15
C GLN A 90 6.71 -3.10 -24.41
N ASP A 91 5.86 -2.07 -24.31
CA ASP A 91 5.09 -1.55 -25.44
C ASP A 91 6.01 -0.91 -26.50
N LEU A 92 7.09 -0.23 -26.09
CA LEU A 92 8.12 0.28 -27.00
C LEU A 92 8.85 -0.87 -27.72
N ASN A 93 9.26 -1.91 -26.98
CA ASN A 93 9.96 -3.07 -27.54
C ASN A 93 9.07 -3.94 -28.45
N SER A 94 7.76 -3.95 -28.21
CA SER A 94 6.78 -4.73 -28.98
C SER A 94 6.07 -3.91 -30.07
N SER A 95 6.42 -2.63 -30.20
CA SER A 95 5.78 -1.75 -31.18
C SER A 95 6.09 -2.20 -32.61
N LYS A 96 5.07 -2.13 -33.49
CA LYS A 96 5.19 -2.42 -34.93
C LYS A 96 6.29 -1.61 -35.63
N LEU A 97 6.75 -0.52 -35.04
CA LEU A 97 7.80 0.35 -35.57
C LEU A 97 9.18 -0.34 -35.56
N VAL A 98 9.50 -1.13 -34.53
CA VAL A 98 10.75 -1.91 -34.48
C VAL A 98 10.78 -2.99 -35.58
N ASN A 99 9.63 -3.59 -35.90
CA ASN A 99 9.50 -4.57 -36.98
C ASN A 99 9.49 -3.94 -38.39
N LEU A 100 9.42 -2.60 -38.50
CA LEU A 100 9.51 -1.85 -39.75
C LEU A 100 10.94 -1.38 -40.05
N GLY A 101 11.92 -1.67 -39.19
CA GLY A 101 13.33 -1.35 -39.42
C GLY A 101 13.68 0.14 -39.31
N LEU A 102 12.87 0.91 -38.58
CA LEU A 102 13.17 2.30 -38.16
C LEU A 102 13.44 2.35 -36.65
#